data_AF-A0A442YEI1-F1
#
_entry.id   AF-A0A442YEI1-F1
#
_cell.length_a   1.000
_cell.length_b   1.000
_cell.length_c   1.000
_cell.angle_alpha   90.00
_cell.angle_beta   90.00
_cell.angle_gamma   90.00
#
_symmetry.space_group_name_H-M   'P 1'
#
loop_
_entity.id
_entity.type
_entity.pdbx_description
1 polymer ?
#
loop_
_entity_poly.entity_id
_entity_poly.type
_entity_poly.pdbx_seq_one_letter_code
_entity_poly.pdbx_strand_id
1 'polypeptide(L)'
;MKRRLTIAFTLGFLIGGFVVLAITSSTWLTQSLTYNLTWDRGREWFGALSGWAAAAGALVAAWLTVPHLKRQADFIWGDALPTLDVIEHLADDNTLVVRLVNWNRRAIFIEDIVASTKSRPKNLNEQVAIWQIEDESGERSGGFPIQIKGWEDRNKRPSFARVDLILVKEIPGTKDGWTTDERVPFPKDATITAKVRMLGNVHRNFELQAEAFPRD
;
A
#
# COMPACT_ATOMS: atom_id res chain seq x y z
N MET A 1 -33.40 77.66 -21.13
CA MET A 1 -32.58 78.02 -19.95
C MET A 1 -32.76 77.06 -18.76
N LYS A 2 -34.00 76.72 -18.35
CA LYS A 2 -34.27 75.85 -17.18
C LYS A 2 -33.59 74.45 -17.22
N ARG A 3 -33.58 73.76 -18.37
CA ARG A 3 -33.00 72.40 -18.51
C ARG A 3 -31.47 72.33 -18.27
N ARG A 4 -30.71 73.38 -18.58
CA ARG A 4 -29.24 73.41 -18.38
C ARG A 4 -28.86 73.60 -16.92
N LEU A 5 -29.66 74.35 -16.16
CA LEU A 5 -29.45 74.58 -14.73
C LEU A 5 -29.72 73.32 -13.90
N THR A 6 -30.76 72.55 -14.24
CA THR A 6 -31.10 71.30 -13.54
C THR A 6 -30.03 70.23 -13.74
N ILE A 7 -29.49 70.13 -14.95
CA ILE A 7 -28.40 69.17 -15.27
C ILE A 7 -27.12 69.55 -14.53
N ALA A 8 -26.77 70.84 -14.43
CA ALA A 8 -25.58 71.27 -13.70
C ALA A 8 -25.69 70.97 -12.18
N PHE A 9 -26.87 71.17 -11.59
CA PHE A 9 -27.11 70.86 -10.18
C PHE A 9 -27.08 69.36 -9.90
N THR A 10 -27.69 68.53 -10.75
CA THR A 10 -27.66 67.07 -10.57
C THR A 10 -26.27 66.50 -10.78
N LEU A 11 -25.49 67.02 -11.74
CA LEU A 11 -24.10 66.61 -11.95
C LEU A 11 -23.23 66.99 -10.75
N GLY A 12 -23.40 68.21 -10.22
CA GLY A 12 -22.67 68.66 -9.02
C GLY A 12 -22.99 67.82 -7.78
N PHE A 13 -24.25 67.43 -7.59
CA PHE A 13 -24.66 66.56 -6.48
C PHE A 13 -24.13 65.13 -6.62
N LEU A 14 -24.14 64.58 -7.85
CA LEU A 14 -23.59 63.25 -8.12
C LEU A 14 -22.06 63.21 -7.94
N ILE A 15 -21.34 64.22 -8.42
CA ILE A 15 -19.88 64.31 -8.26
C ILE A 15 -19.52 64.54 -6.78
N GLY A 16 -20.21 65.45 -6.09
CA GLY A 16 -20.01 65.68 -4.66
C GLY A 16 -20.29 64.44 -3.81
N GLY A 17 -21.41 63.74 -4.09
CA GLY A 17 -21.75 62.48 -3.43
C GLY A 17 -20.74 61.36 -3.71
N PHE A 18 -20.25 61.24 -4.95
CA PHE A 18 -19.23 60.26 -5.33
C PHE A 18 -17.89 60.53 -4.64
N VAL A 19 -17.46 61.80 -4.54
CA VAL A 19 -16.23 62.18 -3.84
C VAL A 19 -16.34 61.90 -2.34
N VAL A 20 -17.47 62.22 -1.71
CA VAL A 20 -17.69 61.91 -0.29
C VAL A 20 -17.71 60.40 -0.04
N LEU A 21 -18.35 59.60 -0.91
CA LEU A 21 -18.33 58.14 -0.83
C LEU A 21 -16.94 57.54 -1.06
N ALA A 22 -16.15 58.11 -1.97
CA ALA A 22 -14.77 57.69 -2.20
C ALA A 22 -13.86 58.04 -0.99
N ILE A 23 -14.08 59.18 -0.35
CA ILE A 23 -13.35 59.57 0.86
C ILE A 23 -13.76 58.69 2.04
N THR A 24 -15.05 58.43 2.25
CA THR A 24 -15.50 57.58 3.39
C THR A 24 -15.11 56.11 3.22
N SER A 25 -15.12 55.58 1.99
CA SER A 25 -14.64 54.22 1.71
C SER A 25 -13.13 54.10 1.86
N SER A 26 -12.35 55.10 1.45
CA SER A 26 -10.90 55.11 1.64
C SER A 26 -10.49 55.32 3.10
N THR A 27 -11.22 56.13 3.88
CA THR A 27 -10.97 56.28 5.32
C THR A 27 -11.34 55.02 6.10
N TRP A 28 -12.44 54.34 5.76
CA TRP A 28 -12.79 53.06 6.37
C TRP A 28 -11.78 51.95 6.02
N LEU A 29 -11.32 51.88 4.76
CA LEU A 29 -10.29 50.93 4.35
C LEU A 29 -8.95 51.20 5.04
N THR A 30 -8.51 52.45 5.08
CA THR A 30 -7.25 52.80 5.75
C THR A 30 -7.36 52.62 7.26
N GLN A 31 -8.48 52.97 7.90
CA GLN A 31 -8.68 52.73 9.33
C GLN A 31 -8.78 51.24 9.66
N SER A 32 -9.49 50.44 8.87
CA SER A 32 -9.57 48.99 9.09
C SER A 32 -8.24 48.28 8.87
N LEU A 33 -7.44 48.71 7.88
CA LEU A 33 -6.07 48.22 7.69
C LEU A 33 -5.16 48.64 8.84
N THR A 34 -5.20 49.91 9.26
CA THR A 34 -4.38 50.42 10.36
C THR A 34 -4.76 49.77 11.70
N TYR A 35 -6.05 49.49 11.91
CA TYR A 35 -6.56 48.82 13.10
C TYR A 35 -6.16 47.33 13.15
N ASN A 36 -6.23 46.62 12.03
CA ASN A 36 -5.89 45.19 11.95
C ASN A 36 -4.37 44.92 11.86
N LEU A 37 -3.57 45.84 11.32
CA LEU A 37 -2.11 45.71 11.17
C LEU A 37 -1.31 46.30 12.33
N THR A 38 -1.96 46.63 13.45
CA THR A 38 -1.25 46.96 14.70
C THR A 38 -0.45 45.75 15.19
N TRP A 39 0.74 45.99 15.74
CA TRP A 39 1.69 44.94 16.13
C TRP A 39 1.09 43.89 17.09
N ASP A 40 0.27 44.35 18.05
CA ASP A 40 -0.39 43.48 19.03
C ASP A 40 -1.40 42.52 18.38
N ARG A 41 -2.14 42.98 17.36
CA ARG A 41 -3.18 42.18 16.68
C ARG A 41 -2.67 41.36 15.51
N GLY A 42 -1.61 41.84 14.84
CA GLY A 42 -0.85 41.03 13.89
C GLY A 42 -0.27 39.80 14.57
N ARG A 43 0.25 39.94 15.80
CA ARG A 43 0.71 38.81 16.62
C ARG A 43 -0.43 37.83 16.98
N GLU A 44 -1.63 38.32 17.26
CA GLU A 44 -2.81 37.45 17.48
C GLU A 44 -3.18 36.66 16.23
N TRP A 45 -3.10 37.28 15.03
CA TRP A 45 -3.29 36.59 13.75
C TRP A 45 -2.23 35.52 13.50
N PHE A 46 -0.94 35.82 13.72
CA PHE A 46 0.13 34.82 13.62
C PHE A 46 -0.01 33.73 14.69
N GLY A 47 -0.48 34.07 15.89
CA GLY A 47 -0.81 33.11 16.95
C GLY A 47 -1.94 32.17 16.53
N ALA A 48 -3.03 32.71 15.98
CA ALA A 48 -4.15 31.92 15.47
C ALA A 48 -3.72 31.02 14.29
N LEU A 49 -2.91 31.52 13.37
CA LEU A 49 -2.33 30.73 12.27
C LEU A 49 -1.36 29.64 12.75
N SER A 50 -0.59 29.91 13.82
CA SER A 50 0.33 28.93 14.40
C SER A 50 -0.39 27.73 15.02
N GLY A 51 -1.58 27.95 15.60
CA GLY A 51 -2.44 26.87 16.10
C GLY A 51 -2.92 25.94 14.99
N TRP A 52 -3.34 26.50 13.84
CA TRP A 52 -3.70 25.72 12.66
C TRP A 52 -2.50 25.01 12.03
N ALA A 53 -1.33 25.66 11.98
CA ALA A 53 -0.10 25.06 11.49
C ALA A 53 0.34 23.88 12.39
N ALA A 54 0.26 24.03 13.71
CA ALA A 54 0.54 22.96 14.66
C ALA A 54 -0.47 21.81 14.54
N ALA A 55 -1.76 22.10 14.38
CA ALA A 55 -2.80 21.09 14.17
C ALA A 55 -2.59 20.34 12.84
N ALA A 56 -2.27 21.05 11.76
CA ALA A 56 -1.94 20.44 10.47
C ALA A 56 -0.68 19.57 10.57
N GLY A 57 0.36 20.04 11.25
CA GLY A 57 1.58 19.28 11.53
C GLY A 57 1.29 18.01 12.32
N ALA A 58 0.45 18.09 13.35
CA ALA A 58 0.03 16.94 14.16
C ALA A 58 -0.78 15.92 13.33
N LEU A 59 -1.68 16.39 12.45
CA LEU A 59 -2.43 15.52 11.55
C LEU A 59 -1.53 14.79 10.55
N VAL A 60 -0.56 15.50 9.95
CA VAL A 60 0.43 14.89 9.05
C VAL A 60 1.28 13.86 9.80
N ALA A 61 1.78 14.20 10.98
CA ALA A 61 2.56 13.28 11.81
C ALA A 61 1.75 12.04 12.21
N ALA A 62 0.48 12.21 12.61
CA ALA A 62 -0.43 11.11 12.91
C ALA A 62 -0.68 10.24 11.67
N TRP A 63 -0.92 10.85 10.52
CA TRP A 63 -1.16 10.11 9.27
C TRP A 63 0.04 9.24 8.86
N LEU A 64 1.26 9.72 9.06
CA LEU A 64 2.49 8.96 8.78
C LEU A 64 2.76 7.84 9.82
N THR A 65 2.42 8.06 11.08
CA THR A 65 2.77 7.14 12.19
C THR A 65 1.72 6.05 12.46
N VAL A 66 0.42 6.37 12.32
CA VAL A 66 -0.69 5.45 12.62
C VAL A 66 -0.61 4.12 11.87
N PRO A 67 -0.26 4.06 10.56
CA PRO A 67 -0.11 2.78 9.86
C PRO A 67 0.97 1.87 10.45
N HIS A 68 2.08 2.45 10.91
CA HIS A 68 3.19 1.70 11.49
C HIS A 68 2.82 1.15 12.88
N LEU A 69 2.13 1.95 13.69
CA LEU A 69 1.63 1.53 15.00
C LEU A 69 0.60 0.40 14.88
N LYS A 70 -0.27 0.45 13.87
CA LYS A 70 -1.21 -0.64 13.57
C LYS A 70 -0.48 -1.94 13.24
N ARG A 71 0.49 -1.92 12.34
CA ARG A 71 1.28 -3.12 11.99
C ARG A 71 2.02 -3.71 13.20
N GLN A 72 2.58 -2.85 14.06
CA GLN A 72 3.22 -3.30 15.29
C GLN A 72 2.21 -3.90 16.27
N ALA A 73 1.04 -3.28 16.45
CA ALA A 73 -0.03 -3.80 17.30
C ALA A 73 -0.58 -5.14 16.79
N ASP A 74 -0.83 -5.26 15.48
CA ASP A 74 -1.29 -6.48 14.84
C ASP A 74 -0.28 -7.62 15.04
N PHE A 75 1.02 -7.32 14.96
CA PHE A 75 2.06 -8.29 15.30
C PHE A 75 2.04 -8.71 16.77
N ILE A 76 1.90 -7.76 17.70
CA ILE A 76 1.83 -8.03 19.15
C ILE A 76 0.57 -8.82 19.53
N TRP A 77 -0.55 -8.57 18.86
CA TRP A 77 -1.81 -9.29 19.07
C TRP A 77 -1.85 -10.64 18.33
N GLY A 78 -0.92 -10.84 17.40
CA GLY A 78 -0.82 -12.08 16.63
C GLY A 78 -1.86 -12.15 15.52
N ASP A 79 -2.29 -10.99 15.01
CA ASP A 79 -3.05 -10.84 13.76
C ASP A 79 -2.17 -10.36 12.60
N ALA A 80 -0.86 -10.60 12.67
CA ALA A 80 0.07 -10.23 11.61
C ALA A 80 -0.22 -10.97 10.31
N LEU A 81 0.06 -10.30 9.20
CA LEU A 81 0.03 -10.93 7.88
C LEU A 81 1.19 -11.92 7.75
N PRO A 82 0.96 -13.08 7.10
CA PRO A 82 2.05 -13.99 6.77
C PRO A 82 3.01 -13.36 5.76
N THR A 83 4.23 -13.85 5.74
CA THR A 83 5.29 -13.41 4.83
C THR A 83 5.61 -14.50 3.82
N LEU A 84 6.00 -14.07 2.61
CA LEU A 84 6.42 -14.92 1.51
C LEU A 84 7.86 -14.54 1.15
N ASP A 85 8.77 -15.48 1.32
CA ASP A 85 10.18 -15.34 0.95
C ASP A 85 10.49 -16.33 -0.17
N VAL A 86 11.21 -15.89 -1.19
CA VAL A 86 11.65 -16.74 -2.30
C VAL A 86 13.17 -16.71 -2.35
N ILE A 87 13.77 -17.89 -2.38
CA ILE A 87 15.21 -18.08 -2.33
C ILE A 87 15.60 -19.10 -3.42
N GLU A 88 16.72 -18.89 -4.09
CA GLU A 88 17.28 -19.86 -5.02
C GLU A 88 17.87 -21.06 -4.28
N HIS A 89 17.63 -22.27 -4.78
CA HIS A 89 18.22 -23.48 -4.19
C HIS A 89 19.71 -23.57 -4.55
N LEU A 90 20.60 -23.47 -3.56
CA LEU A 90 22.06 -23.45 -3.77
C LEU A 90 22.64 -24.74 -4.38
N ALA A 91 21.94 -25.87 -4.25
CA ALA A 91 22.42 -27.18 -4.68
C ALA A 91 21.72 -27.73 -5.94
N ASP A 92 20.54 -27.19 -6.28
CA ASP A 92 19.74 -27.66 -7.41
C ASP A 92 19.45 -26.46 -8.30
N ASP A 93 20.24 -26.33 -9.36
CA ASP A 93 20.04 -25.31 -10.37
C ASP A 93 18.60 -25.40 -10.92
N ASN A 94 17.93 -24.25 -11.04
CA ASN A 94 16.53 -24.11 -11.50
C ASN A 94 15.43 -24.53 -10.52
N THR A 95 15.74 -24.68 -9.23
CA THR A 95 14.72 -24.86 -8.18
C THR A 95 14.57 -23.58 -7.36
N LEU A 96 13.32 -23.11 -7.21
CA LEU A 96 13.00 -21.98 -6.34
C LEU A 96 12.41 -22.49 -5.04
N VAL A 97 13.02 -22.11 -3.93
CA VAL A 97 12.53 -22.38 -2.59
C VAL A 97 11.61 -21.27 -2.17
N VAL A 98 10.32 -21.57 -2.07
CA VAL A 98 9.30 -20.62 -1.61
C VAL A 98 8.96 -20.91 -0.16
N ARG A 99 9.34 -20.02 0.74
CA ARG A 99 9.07 -20.13 2.17
C ARG A 99 7.92 -19.19 2.56
N LEU A 100 6.86 -19.76 3.11
CA LEU A 100 5.78 -19.01 3.71
C LEU A 100 5.83 -19.14 5.23
N VAL A 101 5.83 -18.02 5.93
CA VAL A 101 5.86 -17.98 7.40
C VAL A 101 4.56 -17.38 7.91
N ASN A 102 3.88 -18.12 8.78
CA ASN A 102 2.65 -17.65 9.42
C ASN A 102 2.96 -16.96 10.76
N TRP A 103 2.82 -15.64 10.79
CA TRP A 103 2.96 -14.84 12.00
C TRP A 103 1.65 -14.66 12.78
N ASN A 104 0.55 -15.21 12.26
CA ASN A 104 -0.78 -15.11 12.86
C ASN A 104 -1.04 -16.27 13.83
N ARG A 105 -1.83 -16.03 14.87
CA ARG A 105 -2.34 -17.10 15.77
C ARG A 105 -3.33 -18.03 15.08
N ARG A 106 -3.89 -17.63 13.95
CA ARG A 106 -4.85 -18.41 13.17
C ARG A 106 -4.16 -19.23 12.09
N ALA A 107 -4.73 -20.38 11.77
CA ALA A 107 -4.26 -21.19 10.66
C ALA A 107 -4.52 -20.50 9.32
N ILE A 108 -3.57 -20.66 8.39
CA ILE A 108 -3.68 -20.19 7.01
C ILE A 108 -3.60 -21.38 6.05
N PHE A 109 -4.23 -21.21 4.89
CA PHE A 109 -4.25 -22.19 3.82
C PHE A 109 -3.68 -21.54 2.57
N ILE A 110 -2.65 -22.14 2.00
CA ILE A 110 -2.15 -21.78 0.68
C ILE A 110 -3.02 -22.52 -0.32
N GLU A 111 -3.79 -21.78 -1.12
CA GLU A 111 -4.70 -22.35 -2.11
C GLU A 111 -4.02 -22.61 -3.44
N ASP A 112 -3.06 -21.76 -3.80
CA ASP A 112 -2.43 -21.78 -5.11
C ASP A 112 -1.11 -20.99 -5.07
N ILE A 113 -0.16 -21.38 -5.91
CA ILE A 113 1.07 -20.62 -6.16
C ILE A 113 1.27 -20.52 -7.66
N VAL A 114 1.35 -19.28 -8.16
CA VAL A 114 1.47 -18.97 -9.57
C VAL A 114 2.75 -18.17 -9.80
N ALA A 115 3.54 -18.55 -10.81
CA ALA A 115 4.61 -17.71 -11.31
C ALA A 115 4.10 -16.85 -12.47
N SER A 116 4.39 -15.57 -12.42
CA SER A 116 4.09 -14.60 -13.48
C SER A 116 5.37 -13.89 -13.90
N THR A 117 5.50 -13.44 -15.14
CA THR A 117 6.68 -12.68 -15.61
C THR A 117 6.21 -11.56 -16.53
N LYS A 118 6.95 -10.44 -16.53
CA LYS A 118 6.61 -9.23 -17.31
C LYS A 118 6.96 -9.40 -18.77
N SER A 119 8.07 -10.07 -19.07
CA SER A 119 8.48 -10.40 -20.43
C SER A 119 8.10 -11.85 -20.70
N ARG A 120 7.10 -12.10 -21.55
CA ARG A 120 6.70 -13.46 -21.94
C ARG A 120 7.90 -14.19 -22.58
N PRO A 121 8.64 -15.05 -21.85
CA PRO A 121 9.77 -15.76 -22.41
C PRO A 121 9.23 -16.80 -23.38
N LYS A 122 10.09 -17.30 -24.29
CA LYS A 122 9.75 -18.40 -25.20
C LYS A 122 9.26 -19.67 -24.45
N ASN A 123 9.54 -19.72 -23.16
CA ASN A 123 9.32 -20.80 -22.22
C ASN A 123 8.01 -20.64 -21.41
N LEU A 124 7.20 -19.59 -21.59
CA LEU A 124 5.99 -19.36 -20.76
C LEU A 124 4.85 -20.39 -20.95
N ASN A 125 4.95 -21.30 -21.92
CA ASN A 125 3.99 -22.41 -22.01
C ASN A 125 4.30 -23.50 -20.98
N GLU A 126 5.32 -23.30 -20.13
CA GLU A 126 5.72 -24.20 -19.05
C GLU A 126 4.83 -24.00 -17.82
N GLN A 127 4.45 -25.12 -17.19
CA GLN A 127 3.66 -25.10 -15.97
C GLN A 127 4.58 -25.02 -14.75
N VAL A 128 4.14 -24.30 -13.72
CA VAL A 128 4.80 -24.32 -12.40
C VAL A 128 4.39 -25.61 -11.71
N ALA A 129 5.35 -26.50 -11.49
CA ALA A 129 5.15 -27.74 -10.77
C ALA A 129 5.69 -27.62 -9.34
N ILE A 130 4.94 -28.16 -8.38
CA ILE A 130 5.41 -28.32 -7.01
C ILE A 130 6.26 -29.58 -6.98
N TRP A 131 7.55 -29.42 -6.68
CA TRP A 131 8.46 -30.55 -6.53
C TRP A 131 8.29 -31.20 -5.16
N GLN A 132 8.32 -30.38 -4.11
CA GLN A 132 8.35 -30.85 -2.74
C GLN A 132 7.74 -29.83 -1.78
N ILE A 133 7.02 -30.30 -0.77
CA ILE A 133 6.50 -29.48 0.32
C ILE A 133 7.14 -29.97 1.62
N GLU A 134 7.83 -29.10 2.31
CA GLU A 134 8.37 -29.34 3.64
C GLU A 134 7.62 -28.47 4.66
N ASP A 135 7.06 -29.09 5.69
CA ASP A 135 6.46 -28.38 6.82
C ASP A 135 7.02 -28.89 8.16
N GLU A 136 6.47 -28.40 9.26
CA GLU A 136 6.91 -28.80 10.61
C GLU A 136 6.84 -30.31 10.89
N SER A 137 6.04 -31.05 10.12
CA SER A 137 5.85 -32.50 10.24
C SER A 137 6.81 -33.29 9.35
N GLY A 138 7.64 -32.61 8.57
CA GLY A 138 8.61 -33.17 7.64
C GLY A 138 8.25 -32.96 6.17
N GLU A 139 9.01 -33.63 5.31
CA GLU A 139 8.81 -33.61 3.87
C GLU A 139 7.57 -34.42 3.48
N ARG A 140 6.72 -33.84 2.65
CA ARG A 140 5.55 -34.52 2.08
C ARG A 140 5.40 -34.22 0.59
N SER A 141 5.04 -35.27 -0.15
CA SER A 141 4.51 -35.13 -1.50
C SER A 141 3.02 -34.81 -1.39
N GLY A 142 2.60 -33.65 -1.89
CA GLY A 142 1.21 -33.20 -1.77
C GLY A 142 0.86 -32.10 -2.78
N GLY A 143 -0.43 -31.80 -2.87
CA GLY A 143 -0.95 -30.68 -3.66
C GLY A 143 -1.58 -29.62 -2.75
N PHE A 144 -2.12 -28.58 -3.37
CA PHE A 144 -2.93 -27.60 -2.66
C PHE A 144 -4.26 -28.19 -2.16
N PRO A 145 -4.82 -27.68 -1.05
CA PRO A 145 -4.30 -26.60 -0.24
C PRO A 145 -3.28 -27.04 0.83
N ILE A 146 -2.26 -26.22 1.06
CA ILE A 146 -1.26 -26.44 2.12
C ILE A 146 -1.70 -25.69 3.38
N GLN A 147 -1.99 -26.41 4.45
CA GLN A 147 -2.33 -25.80 5.74
C GLN A 147 -1.06 -25.49 6.54
N ILE A 148 -0.92 -24.24 6.99
CA ILE A 148 0.09 -23.82 7.96
C ILE A 148 -0.62 -23.49 9.27
N LYS A 149 -0.16 -24.10 10.37
CA LYS A 149 -0.74 -23.89 11.70
C LYS A 149 -0.56 -22.43 12.15
N GLY A 150 -1.45 -21.98 13.03
CA GLY A 150 -1.28 -20.69 13.70
C GLY A 150 -0.09 -20.70 14.65
N TRP A 151 0.58 -19.56 14.79
CA TRP A 151 1.64 -19.34 15.76
C TRP A 151 1.03 -18.93 17.11
N GLU A 152 0.49 -19.92 17.83
CA GLU A 152 -0.18 -19.70 19.12
C GLU A 152 0.83 -19.47 20.26
N ASP A 153 1.94 -20.23 20.27
CA ASP A 153 2.99 -20.15 21.28
C ASP A 153 4.18 -19.30 20.80
N ARG A 154 4.29 -18.07 21.33
CA ARG A 154 5.34 -17.12 20.95
C ARG A 154 6.75 -17.51 21.40
N ASN A 155 6.88 -18.47 22.31
CA ASN A 155 8.20 -18.94 22.75
C ASN A 155 8.80 -19.94 21.75
N LYS A 156 7.99 -20.43 20.80
CA LYS A 156 8.43 -21.31 19.72
C LYS A 156 8.59 -20.51 18.44
N ARG A 157 9.34 -21.06 17.49
CA ARG A 157 9.41 -20.52 16.13
C ARG A 157 8.01 -20.48 15.49
N PRO A 158 7.72 -19.49 14.63
CA PRO A 158 6.48 -19.45 13.89
C PRO A 158 6.38 -20.63 12.91
N SER A 159 5.15 -21.10 12.71
CA SER A 159 4.85 -22.15 11.75
C SER A 159 5.18 -21.70 10.34
N PHE A 160 5.79 -22.58 9.55
CA PHE A 160 6.15 -22.28 8.17
C PHE A 160 5.81 -23.46 7.26
N ALA A 161 5.67 -23.18 5.97
CA ALA A 161 5.77 -24.18 4.91
C ALA A 161 6.82 -23.73 3.92
N ARG A 162 7.65 -24.67 3.49
CA ARG A 162 8.60 -24.52 2.40
C ARG A 162 8.06 -25.32 1.22
N VAL A 163 8.00 -24.69 0.06
CA VAL A 163 7.53 -25.30 -1.18
C VAL A 163 8.64 -25.11 -2.20
N ASP A 164 9.22 -26.21 -2.64
CA ASP A 164 10.21 -26.20 -3.71
C ASP A 164 9.47 -26.24 -5.05
N LEU A 165 9.63 -25.18 -5.84
CA LEU A 165 9.00 -25.01 -7.14
C LEU A 165 10.01 -25.28 -8.24
N ILE A 166 9.55 -25.98 -9.27
CA ILE A 166 10.28 -26.18 -10.52
C ILE A 166 9.40 -25.73 -11.69
N LEU A 167 10.04 -25.17 -12.71
CA LEU A 167 9.37 -24.85 -13.97
C LEU A 167 9.56 -26.02 -14.93
N VAL A 168 8.45 -26.56 -15.45
CA VAL A 168 8.47 -27.76 -16.28
C VAL A 168 7.80 -27.54 -17.62
N LYS A 169 8.42 -28.08 -18.67
CA LYS A 169 7.90 -28.02 -20.04
C LYS A 169 6.87 -29.10 -20.30
N GLU A 170 5.66 -28.67 -20.64
CA GLU A 170 4.58 -29.55 -21.07
C GLU A 170 4.84 -30.05 -22.50
N ILE A 171 4.76 -31.37 -22.69
CA ILE A 171 4.87 -32.00 -24.00
C ILE A 171 3.52 -31.86 -24.72
N PRO A 172 3.46 -31.30 -25.95
CA PRO A 172 2.21 -31.20 -26.69
C PRO A 172 1.62 -32.59 -26.98
N GLY A 173 0.45 -32.89 -26.39
CA GLY A 173 -0.28 -34.14 -26.65
C GLY A 173 -0.46 -35.06 -25.43
N THR A 174 0.08 -34.71 -24.27
CA THR A 174 -0.07 -35.51 -23.05
C THR A 174 -1.31 -35.04 -22.27
N LYS A 175 -2.32 -35.90 -22.10
CA LYS A 175 -3.41 -35.68 -21.12
C LYS A 175 -3.05 -36.35 -19.81
N ASP A 176 -3.36 -35.65 -18.70
CA ASP A 176 -3.33 -36.11 -17.31
C ASP A 176 -2.18 -37.07 -16.95
N GLY A 177 -1.05 -36.46 -16.61
CA GLY A 177 0.12 -37.15 -16.09
C GLY A 177 1.34 -36.27 -16.28
N TRP A 178 1.98 -35.90 -15.17
CA TRP A 178 3.19 -35.08 -15.06
C TRP A 178 4.35 -35.64 -15.91
N THR A 179 4.32 -35.47 -17.23
CA THR A 179 5.36 -36.01 -18.10
C THR A 179 6.28 -34.86 -18.47
N THR A 180 7.34 -34.75 -17.69
CA THR A 180 8.38 -33.72 -17.72
C THR A 180 9.43 -34.11 -18.77
N ASP A 181 9.69 -33.27 -19.77
CA ASP A 181 10.80 -33.52 -20.70
C ASP A 181 12.10 -32.81 -20.22
N GLU A 182 11.99 -31.65 -19.56
CA GLU A 182 13.16 -30.88 -19.11
C GLU A 182 12.80 -29.87 -18.00
N ARG A 183 13.69 -29.71 -17.01
CA ARG A 183 13.61 -28.63 -16.00
C ARG A 183 14.15 -27.34 -16.63
N VAL A 184 13.36 -26.27 -16.58
CA VAL A 184 13.73 -25.01 -17.24
C VAL A 184 14.04 -23.93 -16.19
N PRO A 185 15.07 -23.10 -16.40
CA PRO A 185 15.33 -21.96 -15.52
C PRO A 185 14.14 -21.00 -15.44
N PHE A 186 13.84 -20.53 -14.23
CA PHE A 186 12.88 -19.45 -14.04
C PHE A 186 13.38 -18.15 -14.70
N PRO A 187 12.48 -17.36 -15.31
CA PRO A 187 12.84 -16.04 -15.82
C PRO A 187 13.35 -15.11 -14.72
N LYS A 188 14.38 -14.29 -15.01
CA LYS A 188 14.95 -13.33 -14.05
C LYS A 188 13.96 -12.27 -13.55
N ASP A 189 12.88 -12.07 -14.28
CA ASP A 189 11.81 -11.12 -13.96
C ASP A 189 10.52 -11.83 -13.47
N ALA A 190 10.62 -13.09 -13.06
CA ALA A 190 9.50 -13.83 -12.51
C ALA A 190 9.10 -13.29 -11.13
N THR A 191 7.80 -13.13 -10.93
CA THR A 191 7.13 -12.85 -9.66
C THR A 191 6.31 -14.06 -9.27
N ILE A 192 6.59 -14.58 -8.08
CA ILE A 192 5.82 -15.67 -7.46
C ILE A 192 4.69 -15.05 -6.65
N THR A 193 3.46 -15.48 -6.93
CA THR A 193 2.25 -15.06 -6.23
C THR A 193 1.63 -16.26 -5.53
N ALA A 194 1.53 -16.19 -4.21
CA ALA A 194 0.84 -17.20 -3.40
C ALA A 194 -0.55 -16.67 -2.99
N LYS A 195 -1.60 -17.43 -3.31
CA LYS A 195 -2.96 -17.16 -2.83
C LYS A 195 -3.14 -17.80 -1.47
N VAL A 196 -3.39 -16.98 -0.47
CA VAL A 196 -3.51 -17.41 0.91
C VAL A 196 -4.90 -17.05 1.45
N ARG A 197 -5.52 -18.03 2.09
CA ARG A 197 -6.77 -17.89 2.83
C ARG A 197 -6.51 -18.06 4.32
N MET A 198 -6.85 -17.03 5.09
CA MET A 198 -6.78 -17.04 6.55
C MET A 198 -8.16 -17.31 7.14
N LEU A 199 -8.24 -18.30 8.04
CA LEU A 199 -9.48 -18.60 8.75
C LEU A 199 -9.67 -17.67 9.94
N GLY A 200 -10.88 -17.15 10.11
CA GLY A 200 -11.28 -16.31 11.24
C GLY A 200 -12.79 -16.11 11.25
N ASN A 201 -13.31 -15.20 12.08
CA ASN A 201 -14.74 -14.85 12.10
C ASN A 201 -15.23 -14.34 10.73
N VAL A 202 -14.32 -13.72 9.97
CA VAL A 202 -14.48 -13.41 8.56
C VAL A 202 -13.25 -13.98 7.87
N HIS A 203 -13.44 -14.89 6.92
CA HIS A 203 -12.35 -15.42 6.11
C HIS A 203 -11.72 -14.28 5.30
N ARG A 204 -10.40 -14.17 5.35
CA ARG A 204 -9.65 -13.17 4.57
C ARG A 204 -8.83 -13.90 3.52
N ASN A 205 -9.03 -13.52 2.27
CA ASN A 205 -8.20 -13.96 1.16
C ASN A 205 -7.25 -12.82 0.82
N PHE A 206 -5.97 -13.14 0.66
CA PHE A 206 -4.97 -12.17 0.22
C PHE A 206 -3.90 -12.87 -0.61
N GLU A 207 -3.27 -12.08 -1.46
CA GLU A 207 -2.19 -12.52 -2.34
C GLU A 207 -0.88 -12.01 -1.77
N LEU A 208 0.08 -12.91 -1.59
CA LEU A 208 1.45 -12.57 -1.26
C LEU A 208 2.27 -12.65 -2.53
N GLN A 209 3.10 -11.64 -2.78
CA GLN A 209 3.93 -11.56 -3.97
C GLN A 209 5.38 -11.38 -3.58
N ALA A 210 6.27 -12.10 -4.24
CA ALA A 210 7.71 -12.00 -4.08
C ALA A 210 8.39 -12.15 -5.43
N GLU A 211 9.50 -11.43 -5.63
CA GLU A 211 10.33 -11.61 -6.83
C GLU A 211 11.09 -12.94 -6.71
N ALA A 212 11.14 -13.71 -7.79
CA ALA A 212 11.86 -14.98 -7.83
C ALA A 212 13.37 -14.79 -7.64
N PHE A 213 13.89 -13.67 -8.16
CA PHE A 213 15.28 -13.26 -8.04
C PHE A 213 15.29 -11.80 -7.58
N PRO A 214 15.49 -11.53 -6.27
CA PRO A 214 15.61 -10.16 -5.79
C PRO A 214 16.79 -9.48 -6.49
N ARG A 215 16.57 -8.25 -6.96
CA ARG A 215 17.63 -7.44 -7.55
C ARG A 215 18.55 -6.92 -6.45
N ASP A 216 19.82 -7.32 -6.49
CA ASP A 216 20.91 -6.69 -5.72
C ASP A 216 21.06 -5.20 -6.04
#